data_AF-K1LWW8-F1
#
_entry.id   AF-K1LWW8-F1
#
_cell.length_a   1.000
_cell.length_b   1.000
_cell.length_c   1.000
_cell.angle_alpha   90.00
_cell.angle_beta   90.00
_cell.angle_gamma   90.00
#
_symmetry.space_group_name_H-M   'P 1'
#
loop_
_entity.id
_entity.type
_entity.pdbx_description
1 polymer ?
#
loop_
_entity_poly.entity_id
_entity_poly.type
_entity_poly.pdbx_seq_one_letter_code
_entity_poly.pdbx_strand_id
1 'polypeptide(L)'
;MKKLGIILLSIIFLASCAKEKSVEERYVYEIDKVVDIETGDEYFMEEDDEITVIHSDGTKEVISFEEAPFYESALSEDFLRSMEERLQERKLKLLEEKREKIREVRRSRYANISDDELLSQFKQAHKDQLNLSRQIDMIAELIDRGVIAEDEAPIMLEISPELIDFDVELEEPIEN
;
A
#
# COMPACT_ATOMS: atom_id res chain seq x y z
N MET A 1 14.94 -8.71 -73.01
CA MET A 1 15.01 -9.27 -71.64
C MET A 1 15.82 -8.34 -70.73
N LYS A 2 15.25 -7.24 -70.21
CA LYS A 2 15.90 -6.32 -69.22
C LYS A 2 14.89 -5.53 -68.35
N LYS A 3 13.66 -6.03 -68.17
CA LYS A 3 12.59 -5.31 -67.41
C LYS A 3 11.92 -6.14 -66.30
N LEU A 4 12.54 -7.25 -65.90
CA LEU A 4 12.00 -8.15 -64.87
C LEU A 4 12.67 -8.03 -63.50
N GLY A 5 13.75 -7.23 -63.38
CA GLY A 5 14.54 -7.13 -62.14
C GLY A 5 14.07 -6.08 -61.13
N ILE A 6 13.15 -5.17 -61.49
CA ILE A 6 12.76 -4.04 -60.63
C ILE A 6 11.52 -4.33 -59.79
N ILE A 7 10.73 -5.35 -60.16
CA ILE A 7 9.49 -5.71 -59.44
C ILE A 7 9.78 -6.59 -58.22
N LEU A 8 10.91 -7.31 -58.18
CA LEU A 8 11.25 -8.18 -57.04
C LEU A 8 11.81 -7.42 -55.83
N LEU A 9 12.39 -6.22 -56.04
CA LEU A 9 13.00 -5.42 -54.96
C LEU A 9 11.98 -4.59 -54.17
N SER A 10 10.81 -4.32 -54.76
CA SER A 10 9.74 -3.51 -54.16
C SER A 10 8.84 -4.30 -53.20
N ILE A 11 8.87 -5.63 -53.28
CA ILE A 11 8.12 -6.52 -52.37
C ILE A 11 8.85 -6.68 -51.02
N ILE A 12 10.18 -6.55 -51.00
CA ILE A 12 10.99 -6.69 -49.77
C ILE A 12 10.78 -5.50 -48.81
N PHE A 13 10.48 -4.29 -49.33
CA PHE A 13 10.22 -3.12 -48.48
C PHE A 13 8.81 -3.09 -47.87
N LEU A 14 7.83 -3.78 -48.47
CA LEU A 14 6.47 -3.87 -47.89
C LEU A 14 6.39 -4.89 -46.73
N ALA A 15 7.32 -5.86 -46.68
CA ALA A 15 7.42 -6.79 -45.56
C ALA A 15 8.09 -6.18 -44.30
N SER A 16 8.72 -5.01 -44.42
CA SER A 16 9.38 -4.33 -43.28
C SER A 16 8.44 -3.47 -42.43
N CYS A 17 7.18 -3.27 -42.86
CA CYS A 17 6.15 -2.59 -42.07
C CYS A 17 5.20 -3.56 -41.35
N ALA A 18 5.44 -4.87 -41.47
CA ALA A 18 4.74 -5.92 -40.74
C ALA A 18 5.67 -6.59 -39.72
N LYS A 19 6.59 -5.83 -39.11
CA LYS A 19 7.23 -6.28 -37.88
C LYS A 19 6.20 -6.16 -36.78
N GLU A 20 5.70 -7.30 -36.35
CA GLU A 20 5.03 -7.46 -35.07
C GLU A 20 5.90 -6.79 -34.01
N LYS A 21 5.34 -5.78 -33.32
CA LYS A 21 6.05 -5.08 -32.24
C LYS A 21 6.45 -6.09 -31.17
N SER A 22 7.60 -5.89 -30.53
CA SER A 22 7.90 -6.71 -29.35
C SER A 22 6.91 -6.40 -28.22
N VAL A 23 6.81 -7.29 -27.23
CA VAL A 23 5.91 -7.11 -26.07
C VAL A 23 6.20 -5.77 -25.38
N GLU A 24 7.48 -5.41 -25.25
CA GLU A 24 7.93 -4.17 -24.61
C GLU A 24 7.64 -2.92 -25.45
N GLU A 25 7.47 -3.08 -26.77
CA GLU A 25 7.07 -1.98 -27.67
C GLU A 25 5.56 -1.83 -27.76
N ARG A 26 4.78 -2.89 -27.50
CA ARG A 26 3.32 -2.91 -27.59
C ARG A 26 2.64 -2.58 -26.26
N TYR A 27 3.19 -3.06 -25.16
CA TYR A 27 2.62 -2.86 -23.83
C TYR A 27 3.45 -1.86 -23.06
N VAL A 28 2.84 -0.76 -22.65
CA VAL A 28 3.51 0.35 -21.96
C VAL A 28 3.02 0.44 -20.53
N TYR A 29 3.95 0.52 -19.60
CA TYR A 29 3.65 0.79 -18.20
C TYR A 29 3.30 2.26 -17.98
N GLU A 30 2.10 2.53 -17.49
CA GLU A 30 1.62 3.86 -17.13
C GLU A 30 1.19 3.88 -15.65
N ILE A 31 2.12 4.23 -14.76
CA ILE A 31 1.92 4.43 -13.31
C ILE A 31 1.31 3.23 -12.57
N ASP A 32 0.02 2.96 -12.78
CA ASP A 32 -0.79 1.95 -12.10
C ASP A 32 -1.39 0.90 -13.05
N LYS A 33 -1.13 1.02 -14.35
CA LYS A 33 -1.69 0.15 -15.38
C LYS A 33 -0.70 -0.17 -16.48
N VAL A 34 -0.96 -1.26 -17.20
CA VAL A 34 -0.32 -1.55 -18.49
C VAL A 34 -1.30 -1.19 -19.59
N VAL A 35 -0.84 -0.54 -20.65
CA VAL A 35 -1.67 -0.15 -21.81
C VAL A 35 -1.18 -0.86 -23.07
N ASP A 36 -2.07 -1.57 -23.75
CA ASP A 36 -1.82 -2.07 -25.10
C ASP A 36 -2.01 -0.92 -26.11
N ILE A 37 -0.91 -0.45 -26.72
CA ILE A 37 -0.97 0.68 -27.65
C ILE A 37 -1.61 0.34 -29.00
N GLU A 38 -1.85 -0.94 -29.30
CA GLU A 38 -2.50 -1.39 -30.53
C GLU A 38 -4.02 -1.48 -30.38
N THR A 39 -4.51 -2.02 -29.26
CA THR A 39 -5.95 -2.20 -29.01
C THR A 39 -6.56 -1.08 -28.18
N GLY A 40 -5.74 -0.37 -27.40
CA GLY A 40 -6.18 0.60 -26.41
C GLY A 40 -6.71 -0.04 -25.12
N ASP A 41 -6.44 -1.33 -24.90
CA ASP A 41 -6.87 -2.03 -23.68
C ASP A 41 -5.97 -1.67 -22.50
N GLU A 42 -6.59 -1.50 -21.35
CA GLU A 42 -5.92 -1.11 -20.10
C GLU A 42 -6.01 -2.24 -19.08
N TYR A 43 -4.86 -2.66 -18.56
CA TYR A 43 -4.71 -3.78 -17.64
C TYR A 43 -4.39 -3.24 -16.25
N PHE A 44 -5.25 -3.54 -15.28
CA PHE A 44 -5.15 -3.12 -13.88
C PHE A 44 -5.06 -4.35 -12.98
N MET A 45 -4.24 -4.26 -11.94
CA MET A 45 -4.09 -5.33 -10.96
C MET A 45 -4.36 -4.74 -9.57
N GLU A 46 -5.38 -5.26 -8.90
CA GLU A 46 -5.78 -4.83 -7.55
C GLU A 46 -5.54 -5.91 -6.50
N GLU A 47 -5.50 -7.17 -6.91
CA GLU A 47 -5.30 -8.35 -6.08
C GLU A 47 -4.24 -9.25 -6.71
N ASP A 48 -3.58 -10.07 -5.88
CA ASP A 48 -2.63 -11.06 -6.36
C ASP A 48 -3.36 -12.05 -7.30
N ASP A 49 -2.77 -12.33 -8.46
CA ASP A 49 -3.24 -13.28 -9.48
C ASP A 49 -4.42 -12.86 -10.38
N GLU A 50 -5.04 -11.69 -10.18
CA GLU A 50 -6.15 -11.21 -11.03
C GLU A 50 -5.86 -9.86 -11.71
N ILE A 51 -6.06 -9.81 -13.02
CA ILE A 51 -5.99 -8.58 -13.81
C ILE A 51 -7.38 -8.22 -14.31
N THR A 52 -7.81 -7.00 -14.01
CA THR A 52 -8.95 -6.36 -14.65
C THR A 52 -8.50 -5.72 -15.96
N VAL A 53 -9.06 -6.17 -17.09
CA VAL A 53 -8.86 -5.56 -18.39
C VAL A 53 -10.05 -4.66 -18.69
N ILE A 54 -9.77 -3.41 -19.04
CA ILE A 54 -10.74 -2.45 -19.57
C ILE A 54 -10.48 -2.31 -21.05
N HIS A 55 -11.41 -2.80 -21.87
CA HIS A 55 -11.28 -2.70 -23.32
C HIS A 55 -11.58 -1.29 -23.81
N SER A 56 -11.10 -0.97 -25.02
CA SER A 56 -11.33 0.34 -25.65
C SER A 56 -12.82 0.68 -25.86
N ASP A 57 -13.72 -0.31 -25.89
CA ASP A 57 -15.17 -0.12 -25.96
C ASP A 57 -15.84 0.09 -24.58
N GLY A 58 -15.04 0.08 -23.51
CA GLY A 58 -15.46 0.27 -22.12
C GLY A 58 -15.98 -1.00 -21.44
N THR A 59 -15.99 -2.15 -22.14
CA THR A 59 -16.27 -3.44 -21.50
C THR A 59 -15.13 -3.85 -20.59
N LYS A 60 -15.44 -4.69 -19.60
CA LYS A 60 -14.48 -5.15 -18.60
C LYS A 60 -14.47 -6.67 -18.53
N GLU A 61 -13.29 -7.24 -18.41
CA GLU A 61 -13.08 -8.64 -18.10
C GLU A 61 -12.05 -8.80 -16.98
N VAL A 62 -12.11 -9.93 -16.29
CA VAL A 62 -11.10 -10.32 -15.29
C VAL A 62 -10.44 -11.57 -15.83
N ILE A 63 -9.12 -11.53 -15.92
CA ILE A 63 -8.27 -12.63 -16.37
C ILE A 63 -7.28 -13.00 -15.28
N SER A 64 -6.76 -14.22 -15.32
CA SER A 64 -5.64 -14.58 -14.46
C SER A 64 -4.38 -13.80 -14.89
N PHE A 65 -3.51 -13.48 -13.94
CA PHE A 65 -2.20 -12.88 -14.23
C PHE A 65 -1.39 -13.71 -15.23
N GLU A 66 -1.49 -15.04 -15.16
CA GLU A 66 -0.83 -15.97 -16.09
C GLU A 66 -1.39 -15.91 -17.51
N GLU A 67 -2.62 -15.40 -17.68
CA GLU A 67 -3.29 -15.24 -18.97
C GLU A 67 -2.93 -13.90 -19.63
N ALA A 68 -2.20 -13.03 -18.93
CA ALA A 68 -1.80 -11.73 -19.45
C ALA A 68 -0.90 -11.89 -20.70
N PRO A 69 -1.13 -11.12 -21.77
CA PRO A 69 -0.30 -11.18 -22.98
C PRO A 69 1.18 -10.83 -22.77
N PHE A 70 1.49 -10.17 -21.64
CA PHE A 70 2.84 -9.78 -21.24
C PHE A 70 3.37 -10.62 -20.07
N TYR A 71 2.70 -11.72 -19.69
CA TYR A 71 3.20 -12.66 -18.69
C TYR A 71 4.60 -13.21 -19.06
N GLU A 72 5.43 -13.47 -18.05
CA GLU A 72 6.86 -13.84 -18.19
C GLU A 72 7.78 -12.77 -18.84
N SER A 73 7.29 -11.55 -19.07
CA SER A 73 8.12 -10.43 -19.54
C SER A 73 8.63 -9.56 -18.38
N ALA A 74 9.65 -8.74 -18.62
CA ALA A 74 10.12 -7.76 -17.63
C ALA A 74 9.00 -6.79 -17.20
N LEU A 75 8.05 -6.51 -18.09
CA LEU A 75 6.88 -5.68 -17.78
C LEU A 75 5.97 -6.33 -16.72
N SER A 76 5.86 -7.66 -16.72
CA SER A 76 5.06 -8.38 -15.73
C SER A 76 5.66 -8.30 -14.32
N GLU A 77 7.00 -8.32 -14.21
CA GLU A 77 7.71 -8.13 -12.94
C GLU A 77 7.53 -6.71 -12.39
N ASP A 78 7.66 -5.69 -13.25
CA ASP A 78 7.44 -4.29 -12.89
C ASP A 78 5.99 -4.04 -12.46
N PHE A 79 5.02 -4.70 -13.10
CA PHE A 79 3.60 -4.57 -12.77
C PHE A 79 3.27 -5.18 -11.40
N LEU A 80 3.82 -6.37 -11.10
CA LEU A 80 3.70 -7.00 -9.78
C LEU A 80 4.32 -6.14 -8.69
N ARG A 81 5.56 -5.65 -8.91
CA ARG A 81 6.24 -4.81 -7.93
C ARG A 81 5.45 -3.54 -7.59
N SER A 82 4.90 -2.85 -8.59
CA SER A 82 4.07 -1.66 -8.35
C SER A 82 2.77 -1.99 -7.59
N MET A 83 2.13 -3.13 -7.88
CA MET A 83 0.99 -3.58 -7.08
C MET A 83 1.38 -3.81 -5.63
N GLU A 84 2.48 -4.52 -5.37
CA GLU A 84 2.97 -4.75 -4.01
C GLU A 84 3.25 -3.43 -3.27
N GLU A 85 3.93 -2.48 -3.93
CA GLU A 85 4.19 -1.13 -3.38
C GLU A 85 2.89 -0.43 -3.00
N ARG A 86 1.89 -0.41 -3.89
CA ARG A 86 0.57 0.20 -3.62
C ARG A 86 -0.17 -0.51 -2.48
N LEU A 87 -0.07 -1.84 -2.39
CA LEU A 87 -0.68 -2.60 -1.30
C LEU A 87 -0.01 -2.27 0.04
N GLN A 88 1.31 -2.12 0.07
CA GLN A 88 2.03 -1.68 1.27
C GLN A 88 1.62 -0.26 1.66
N GLU A 89 1.62 0.69 0.74
CA GLU A 89 1.17 2.07 1.01
C GLU A 89 -0.25 2.10 1.56
N ARG A 90 -1.18 1.37 0.93
CA ARG A 90 -2.57 1.27 1.40
C ARG A 90 -2.66 0.68 2.79
N LYS A 91 -1.87 -0.36 3.08
CA LYS A 91 -1.80 -0.98 4.41
C LYS A 91 -1.28 0.01 5.46
N LEU A 92 -0.20 0.73 5.17
CA LEU A 92 0.36 1.74 6.07
C LEU A 92 -0.66 2.85 6.36
N LYS A 93 -1.33 3.35 5.33
CA LYS A 93 -2.39 4.36 5.46
C LYS A 93 -3.56 3.86 6.31
N LEU A 94 -4.03 2.63 6.09
CA LEU A 94 -5.11 2.04 6.89
C LEU A 94 -4.71 1.85 8.36
N LEU A 95 -3.45 1.52 8.63
CA LEU A 95 -2.92 1.44 9.98
C LEU A 95 -2.89 2.81 10.66
N GLU A 96 -2.44 3.85 9.94
CA GLU A 96 -2.44 5.23 10.41
C GLU A 96 -3.85 5.73 10.73
N GLU A 97 -4.81 5.56 9.81
CA GLU A 97 -6.21 5.92 10.00
C GLU A 97 -6.82 5.21 11.23
N LYS A 98 -6.50 3.92 11.42
CA LYS A 98 -6.96 3.16 12.57
C LYS A 98 -6.34 3.66 13.88
N ARG A 99 -5.05 4.03 13.88
CA ARG A 99 -4.38 4.62 15.06
C ARG A 99 -4.99 5.95 15.43
N GLU A 100 -5.22 6.84 14.46
CA GLU A 100 -5.82 8.14 14.73
C GLU A 100 -7.23 8.00 15.28
N LYS A 101 -8.03 7.08 14.73
CA LYS A 101 -9.35 6.77 15.28
C LYS A 101 -9.30 6.27 16.72
N ILE A 102 -8.30 5.47 17.08
CA ILE A 102 -8.12 5.02 18.47
C ILE A 102 -7.76 6.20 19.38
N ARG A 103 -6.85 7.09 18.94
CA ARG A 103 -6.48 8.32 19.67
C ARG A 103 -7.68 9.24 19.86
N GLU A 104 -8.49 9.45 18.82
CA GLU A 104 -9.70 10.27 18.89
C GLU A 104 -10.72 9.70 19.90
N VAL A 105 -10.97 8.39 19.85
CA VAL A 105 -11.86 7.72 20.82
C VAL A 105 -11.34 7.85 22.25
N ARG A 106 -10.02 7.75 22.45
CA ARG A 106 -9.38 7.94 23.76
C ARG A 106 -9.56 9.38 24.27
N ARG A 107 -9.21 10.38 23.45
CA ARG A 107 -9.40 11.81 23.78
C ARG A 107 -10.86 12.10 24.11
N SER A 108 -11.80 11.57 23.33
CA SER A 108 -13.24 11.73 23.59
C SER A 108 -13.67 11.11 24.91
N ARG A 109 -13.06 9.99 25.35
CA ARG A 109 -13.37 9.35 26.63
C ARG A 109 -12.97 10.21 27.82
N TYR A 110 -11.84 10.90 27.72
CA TYR A 110 -11.28 11.71 28.80
C TYR A 110 -11.49 13.22 28.65
N ALA A 111 -12.19 13.68 27.61
CA ALA A 111 -12.33 15.09 27.27
C ALA A 111 -12.86 15.98 28.42
N ASN A 112 -13.68 15.43 29.32
CA ASN A 112 -14.28 16.16 30.44
C ASN A 112 -13.55 15.93 31.78
N ILE A 113 -12.44 15.20 31.78
CA ILE A 113 -11.65 14.87 32.97
C ILE A 113 -10.38 15.74 32.95
N SER A 114 -10.10 16.42 34.07
CA SER A 114 -8.87 17.21 34.22
C SER A 114 -7.64 16.31 34.37
N ASP A 115 -6.45 16.85 34.09
CA ASP A 115 -5.19 16.10 34.13
C ASP A 115 -4.91 15.52 35.52
N ASP A 116 -5.13 16.30 36.57
CA ASP A 116 -4.98 15.85 37.96
C ASP A 116 -5.97 14.74 38.33
N GLU A 117 -7.20 14.84 37.82
CA GLU A 117 -8.24 13.85 38.07
C GLU A 117 -7.94 12.54 37.32
N LEU A 118 -7.51 12.63 36.06
CA LEU A 118 -7.11 11.48 35.25
C LEU A 118 -5.91 10.75 35.88
N LEU A 119 -4.89 11.49 36.32
CA LEU A 119 -3.73 10.92 37.03
C LEU A 119 -4.15 10.24 38.34
N SER A 120 -5.10 10.83 39.07
CA SER A 120 -5.64 10.25 40.30
C SER A 120 -6.45 8.98 40.01
N GLN A 121 -7.25 8.97 38.94
CA GLN A 121 -7.97 7.78 38.48
C GLN A 121 -7.00 6.67 38.06
N PHE A 122 -5.91 7.00 37.36
CA PHE A 122 -4.85 6.04 37.03
C PHE A 122 -4.24 5.43 38.29
N LYS A 123 -3.79 6.25 39.25
CA LYS A 123 -3.15 5.77 40.49
C LYS A 123 -4.08 4.85 41.28
N GLN A 124 -5.37 5.20 41.35
CA GLN A 124 -6.37 4.37 42.01
C GLN A 124 -6.60 3.06 41.25
N ALA A 125 -6.70 3.10 39.92
CA ALA A 125 -6.86 1.91 39.09
C ALA A 125 -5.67 0.95 39.18
N HIS A 126 -4.45 1.49 39.25
CA HIS A 126 -3.23 0.71 39.42
C HIS A 126 -3.19 0.05 40.80
N LYS A 127 -3.48 0.82 41.85
CA LYS A 127 -3.59 0.31 43.24
C LYS A 127 -4.64 -0.80 43.37
N ASP A 128 -5.77 -0.66 42.69
CA ASP A 128 -6.86 -1.64 42.69
C ASP A 128 -6.61 -2.81 41.72
N GLN A 129 -5.46 -2.84 41.04
CA GLN A 129 -5.08 -3.85 40.05
C GLN A 129 -6.16 -4.03 38.97
N LEU A 130 -6.75 -2.93 38.50
CA LEU A 130 -7.70 -2.96 37.40
C LEU A 130 -7.02 -3.46 36.11
N ASN A 131 -7.86 -3.79 35.13
CA ASN A 131 -7.39 -4.31 33.84
C ASN A 131 -6.29 -3.42 33.22
N LEU A 132 -5.15 -4.05 32.86
CA LEU A 132 -3.97 -3.38 32.32
C LEU A 132 -4.28 -2.53 31.07
N SER A 133 -5.18 -2.98 30.18
CA SER A 133 -5.58 -2.21 29.00
C SER A 133 -6.20 -0.87 29.37
N ARG A 134 -6.98 -0.80 30.46
CA ARG A 134 -7.52 0.49 30.95
C ARG A 134 -6.42 1.36 31.54
N GLN A 135 -5.45 0.77 32.24
CA GLN A 135 -4.32 1.52 32.80
C GLN A 135 -3.46 2.13 31.69
N ILE A 136 -3.13 1.34 30.66
CA ILE A 136 -2.41 1.79 29.45
C ILE A 136 -3.18 2.90 28.75
N ASP A 137 -4.49 2.78 28.60
CA ASP A 137 -5.31 3.81 27.94
C ASP A 137 -5.30 5.17 28.67
N MET A 138 -5.33 5.15 30.01
CA MET A 138 -5.19 6.38 30.81
C MET A 138 -3.79 6.97 30.72
N ILE A 139 -2.75 6.14 30.79
CA ILE A 139 -1.36 6.59 30.66
C ILE A 139 -1.12 7.19 29.28
N ALA A 140 -1.61 6.56 28.22
CA ALA A 140 -1.48 7.07 26.87
C ALA A 140 -2.15 8.45 26.69
N GLU A 141 -3.32 8.66 27.31
CA GLU A 141 -3.95 9.99 27.32
C GLU A 141 -3.11 11.01 28.13
N LEU A 142 -2.53 10.61 29.27
CA LEU A 142 -1.67 11.49 30.07
C LEU A 142 -0.38 11.87 29.33
N ILE A 143 0.17 10.96 28.52
CA ILE A 143 1.29 11.25 27.60
C ILE A 143 0.82 12.21 26.49
N ASP A 144 -0.31 11.93 25.83
CA ASP A 144 -0.87 12.76 24.77
C ASP A 144 -1.12 14.22 25.23
N ARG A 145 -1.38 14.42 26.52
CA ARG A 145 -1.57 15.75 27.16
C ARG A 145 -0.28 16.38 27.69
N GLY A 146 0.85 15.67 27.67
CA GLY A 146 2.13 16.14 28.20
C GLY A 146 2.21 16.17 29.73
N VAL A 147 1.40 15.37 30.41
CA VAL A 147 1.39 15.27 31.89
C VAL A 147 2.47 14.31 32.38
N ILE A 148 2.74 13.26 31.60
CA ILE A 148 3.73 12.21 31.86
C ILE A 148 4.59 12.07 30.60
N ALA A 149 5.89 11.86 30.76
CA ALA A 149 6.76 11.54 29.63
C ALA A 149 6.67 10.05 29.26
N GLU A 150 6.83 9.71 27.98
CA GLU A 150 6.67 8.32 27.51
C GLU A 150 7.65 7.34 28.20
N ASP A 151 8.85 7.80 28.53
CA ASP A 151 9.87 7.03 29.25
C ASP A 151 9.51 6.77 30.72
N GLU A 152 8.62 7.57 31.31
CA GLU A 152 8.10 7.35 32.67
C GLU A 152 6.97 6.31 32.70
N ALA A 153 6.29 6.06 31.58
CA ALA A 153 5.12 5.21 31.53
C ALA A 153 5.37 3.73 31.88
N PRO A 154 6.45 3.06 31.40
CA PRO A 154 6.77 1.70 31.84
C PRO A 154 6.98 1.59 33.34
N ILE A 155 7.60 2.61 33.96
CA ILE A 155 7.84 2.66 35.40
C ILE A 155 6.51 2.79 36.14
N MET A 156 5.62 3.67 35.66
CA MET A 156 4.30 3.88 36.28
C MET A 156 3.38 2.67 36.13
N LEU A 157 3.51 1.91 35.05
CA LEU A 157 2.73 0.68 34.80
C LEU A 157 3.37 -0.57 35.42
N GLU A 158 4.57 -0.44 35.99
CA GLU A 158 5.36 -1.55 36.55
C GLU A 158 5.61 -2.68 35.54
N ILE A 159 5.86 -2.32 34.27
CA ILE A 159 6.16 -3.28 33.20
C ILE A 159 7.47 -2.94 32.51
N SER A 160 8.09 -3.96 31.91
CA SER A 160 9.34 -3.78 31.17
C SER A 160 9.13 -2.80 29.99
N PRO A 161 10.05 -1.84 29.76
CA PRO A 161 9.95 -0.90 28.64
C PRO A 161 9.79 -1.59 27.28
N GLU A 162 10.43 -2.73 27.08
CA GLU A 162 10.33 -3.56 25.86
C GLU A 162 8.92 -4.08 25.55
N LEU A 163 8.01 -4.04 26.53
CA LEU A 163 6.63 -4.52 26.40
C LEU A 163 5.65 -3.40 26.07
N ILE A 164 6.10 -2.14 26.03
CA ILE A 164 5.26 -1.03 25.61
C ILE A 164 5.90 -0.29 24.46
N ASP A 165 5.11 -0.20 23.40
CA ASP A 165 5.35 0.69 22.29
C ASP A 165 4.14 1.62 22.19
N PHE A 166 4.25 2.84 22.73
CA PHE A 166 3.19 3.85 22.63
C PHE A 166 3.27 4.58 21.28
N ASP A 167 4.47 4.66 20.74
CA ASP A 167 4.81 5.13 19.42
C ASP A 167 5.01 3.96 18.47
N VAL A 168 3.91 3.45 17.92
CA VAL A 168 4.04 2.60 16.74
C VAL A 168 4.50 3.48 15.56
N GLU A 169 5.75 3.94 15.58
CA GLU A 169 6.43 4.55 14.45
C GLU A 169 6.47 3.47 13.36
N LEU A 170 5.94 3.79 12.19
CA LEU A 170 6.23 2.97 11.03
C LEU A 170 7.72 3.18 10.79
N GLU A 171 8.55 2.21 11.18
CA GLU A 171 9.89 2.14 10.61
C GLU A 171 9.71 2.25 9.10
N GLU A 172 10.25 3.32 8.50
CA GLU A 172 10.30 3.45 7.05
C GLU A 172 10.91 2.14 6.53
N PRO A 173 10.31 1.50 5.51
CA PRO A 173 10.84 0.25 5.00
C PRO A 173 12.30 0.46 4.66
N ILE A 174 13.18 -0.37 5.22
CA ILE A 174 14.62 -0.33 4.96
C ILE A 174 14.79 -0.51 3.44
N GLU A 175 15.11 0.57 2.74
CA GLU A 175 15.57 0.50 1.34
C GLU A 175 16.83 -0.36 1.31
N ASN A 176 16.74 -1.57 0.73
CA ASN A 176 17.89 -2.39 0.36
C ASN A 176 17.98 -2.49 -1.16
#